data_AF-A0AA96XJX8-F1
#
_entry.id   AF-A0AA96XJX8-F1
#
_cell.length_a   1.000
_cell.length_b   1.000
_cell.length_c   1.000
_cell.angle_alpha   90.00
_cell.angle_beta   90.00
_cell.angle_gamma   90.00
#
_symmetry.space_group_name_H-M   'P 1'
#
loop_
_entity.id
_entity.type
_entity.pdbx_description
1 polymer ?
#
loop_
_entity_poly.entity_id
_entity_poly.type
_entity_poly.pdbx_seq_one_letter_code
_entity_poly.pdbx_strand_id
1 'polypeptide(L)' 'MYNASRTHLSLGKDTPERREVQGPERGAKVIELREVFGLHHRYERRAA' A
#
# COMPACT_ATOMS: atom_id res chain seq x y z
N MET A 1 -4.51 -10.63 2.65
CA MET A 1 -4.08 -9.56 3.57
C MET A 1 -4.58 -8.18 3.07
N TYR A 2 -5.87 -8.05 2.75
CA TYR A 2 -6.47 -6.85 2.15
C TYR A 2 -6.56 -5.67 3.14
N ASN A 3 -6.77 -5.98 4.42
CA ASN A 3 -6.87 -4.97 5.47
C ASN A 3 -5.57 -4.16 5.60
N ALA A 4 -4.39 -4.77 5.50
CA ALA A 4 -3.13 -4.02 5.59
C ALA A 4 -2.91 -2.97 4.45
N SER A 5 -3.69 -3.05 3.36
CA SER A 5 -3.53 -2.19 2.19
C SER A 5 -4.41 -0.94 2.18
N ARG A 6 -5.47 -0.87 3.01
CA ARG A 6 -6.40 0.28 2.98
C ARG A 6 -5.74 1.56 3.48
N THR A 7 -5.92 2.63 2.71
CA THR A 7 -5.46 3.98 3.06
C THR A 7 -6.39 4.60 4.11
N HIS A 8 -5.81 5.34 5.05
CA HIS A 8 -6.55 6.10 6.06
C HIS A 8 -7.22 7.30 5.38
N LEU A 9 -8.53 7.26 5.21
CA LEU A 9 -9.31 8.46 4.89
C LEU A 9 -9.81 9.01 6.23
N SER A 10 -9.59 10.30 6.49
CA SER A 10 -9.81 11.00 7.76
C SER A 10 -11.25 11.01 8.31
N LEU A 11 -12.16 10.23 7.71
CA LEU A 11 -13.58 10.10 8.05
C LEU A 11 -13.92 8.67 8.49
N GLY A 12 -13.10 8.06 9.36
CA GLY A 12 -13.47 6.85 10.10
C GLY A 12 -13.39 5.53 9.33
N LYS A 13 -12.53 5.45 8.30
CA LYS A 13 -12.26 4.19 7.57
C LYS A 13 -10.91 3.62 7.96
N ASP A 14 -10.58 3.70 9.23
CA ASP A 14 -9.33 3.19 9.78
C ASP A 14 -9.24 1.69 9.55
N THR A 15 -8.05 1.25 9.17
CA THR A 15 -7.72 -0.16 9.12
C THR A 15 -6.96 -0.53 10.36
N PRO A 16 -7.23 -1.71 10.98
CA PRO A 16 -6.58 -2.10 12.22
C PRO A 16 -5.05 -2.18 12.08
N GLU A 17 -4.56 -2.47 10.87
CA GLU A 17 -3.14 -2.43 10.55
C GLU A 17 -2.86 -1.26 9.61
N ARG A 18 -2.02 -0.32 10.06
CA ARG A 18 -1.55 0.78 9.22
C ARG A 18 -0.52 0.26 8.22
N ARG A 19 -0.67 0.72 6.97
CA ARG A 19 0.39 0.57 5.97
C ARG A 19 1.57 1.47 6.32
N GLU A 20 2.77 0.96 6.13
CA GLU A 20 3.99 1.76 6.24
C GLU A 20 4.07 2.82 5.15
N VAL A 21 4.57 4.01 5.52
CA VAL A 21 4.87 5.07 4.57
C VAL A 21 6.14 4.71 3.82
N GLN A 22 6.09 4.73 2.49
CA GLN A 22 7.23 4.38 1.65
C GLN A 22 7.83 5.63 1.04
N GLY A 23 8.83 6.20 1.70
CA GLY A 23 9.58 7.33 1.18
C GLY A 23 10.61 6.92 0.11
N PRO A 24 11.29 7.90 -0.51
CA PRO A 24 12.29 7.66 -1.56
C PRO A 24 13.43 6.72 -1.12
N GLU A 25 13.74 6.68 0.17
CA GLU A 25 14.78 5.84 0.79
C GLU A 25 14.57 4.34 0.60
N ARG A 26 13.33 3.88 0.37
CA ARG A 26 13.02 2.47 0.09
C ARG A 26 13.41 2.01 -1.31
N GLY A 27 13.72 2.94 -2.20
CA GLY A 27 14.13 2.65 -3.56
C GLY A 27 13.45 3.53 -4.60
N ALA A 28 14.11 3.63 -5.75
CA ALA A 28 13.66 4.43 -6.87
C ALA A 28 12.51 3.77 -7.65
N LYS A 29 12.42 2.43 -7.61
CA LYS A 29 11.45 1.68 -8.42
C LYS A 29 10.11 1.57 -7.69
N VAL A 30 9.06 2.08 -8.33
CA VAL A 30 7.69 1.84 -7.92
C VAL A 30 7.15 0.64 -8.69
N ILE A 31 6.62 -0.37 -7.99
CA ILE A 31 5.99 -1.54 -8.59
C ILE A 31 4.50 -1.59 -8.25
N GLU A 32 3.71 -2.20 -9.15
CA GLU A 32 2.29 -2.49 -8.93
C GLU A 32 2.10 -3.93 -8.43
N LEU A 33 1.32 -4.09 -7.38
CA LEU A 33 0.87 -5.37 -6.84
C LEU A 33 -0.65 -5.45 -6.96
N ARG A 34 -1.12 -6.48 -7.65
CA ARG A 34 -2.55 -6.74 -7.83
C ARG A 34 -3.04 -7.67 -6.72
N GLU A 35 -3.96 -7.17 -5.91
CA GLU A 35 -4.61 -7.91 -4.84
C GLU A 35 -6.07 -8.21 -5.23
N VAL A 36 -6.65 -9.24 -4.62
CA VAL A 36 -8.07 -9.63 -4.82
C VAL A 36 -8.39 -9.78 -6.32
N PHE A 37 -7.59 -10.57 -7.03
CA PHE A 37 -7.75 -10.81 -8.48
C PHE A 37 -7.75 -9.53 -9.35
N GLY A 38 -7.09 -8.46 -8.89
CA GLY A 38 -7.01 -7.19 -9.62
C GLY A 38 -8.11 -6.19 -9.26
N LEU A 39 -9.00 -6.51 -8.32
CA LEU A 39 -9.95 -5.52 -7.77
C LEU A 39 -9.26 -4.47 -6.90
N HIS A 40 -8.06 -4.77 -6.40
CA HIS A 40 -7.29 -3.82 -5.63
C HIS A 40 -5.86 -3.72 -6.16
N HIS A 41 -5.39 -2.49 -6.35
CA HIS A 41 -4.04 -2.19 -6.80
C HIS A 41 -3.29 -1.53 -5.66
N ARG A 42 -2.12 -2.08 -5.33
CA ARG A 42 -1.18 -1.50 -4.36
C ARG A 42 0.13 -1.15 -5.05
N TYR A 43 0.71 -0.02 -4.67
CA TYR A 43 2.01 0.40 -5.16
C TYR A 43 3.04 0.36 -4.03
N GLU A 44 4.23 -0.14 -4.33
CA GLU A 44 5.35 -0.22 -3.38
C GLU A 44 6.63 0.32 -4.01
N ARG A 45 7.48 0.96 -3.19
CA ARG A 45 8.86 1.27 -3.55
C ARG A 45 9.75 0.11 -3.16
N ARG A 46 10.55 -0.38 -4.12
CA ARG A 46 11.55 -1.42 -3.88
C ARG A 46 12.92 -0.95 -4.37
N ALA A 47 13.96 -1.42 -3.69
CA ALA A 47 15.31 -1.39 -4.22
C ALA A 47 15.36 -2.15 -5.56
N ALA A 48 16.23 -1.70 -6.45
CA ALA A 48 16.38 -2.27 -7.79
C ALA A 48 16.89 -3.72 -7.75
#